data_AF-A0A9N9EAW2-F1
#
_entry.id   AF-A0A9N9EAW2-F1
#
_cell.length_a   1.000
_cell.length_b   1.000
_cell.length_c   1.000
_cell.angle_alpha   90.00
_cell.angle_beta   90.00
_cell.angle_gamma   90.00
#
_symmetry.space_group_name_H-M   'P 1'
#
loop_
_entity.id
_entity.type
_entity.pdbx_description
1 polymer ?
#
loop_
_entity_poly.entity_id
_entity_poly.type
_entity_poly.pdbx_seq_one_letter_code
_entity_poly.pdbx_strand_id
1 'polypeptide(L)'
;SLPETQVRVSNKISNSPIHPNKTHLYQPEAGLCQYAIEHKMDPEKFSIITEAEKNRWAVGCFPADLERDIRLYRGGIKRNEDTRKYHKFLTNRNRMVGEELLRCGLLKSGLSTAWLDNLMKEWEEIHIQFIQIFSQT
;
A
#
# COMPACT_ATOMS: atom_id res chain seq x y z
N SER A 1 43.46 -44.79 41.87
CA SER A 1 42.13 -44.74 41.21
C SER A 1 41.34 -43.58 41.78
N LEU A 2 41.16 -42.52 40.99
CA LEU A 2 40.33 -41.37 41.29
C LEU A 2 38.92 -41.61 40.73
N PRO A 3 37.82 -41.21 41.40
CA PRO A 3 36.50 -41.32 40.82
C PRO A 3 36.24 -40.17 39.84
N GLU A 4 35.79 -40.53 38.63
CA GLU A 4 35.32 -39.58 37.61
C GLU A 4 33.99 -38.97 38.04
N THR A 5 33.97 -37.65 38.21
CA THR A 5 32.76 -36.88 38.47
C THR A 5 31.95 -36.78 37.18
N GLN A 6 30.84 -37.51 37.08
CA GLN A 6 29.88 -37.35 35.98
C GLN A 6 29.03 -36.10 36.19
N VAL A 7 29.31 -35.05 35.41
CA VAL A 7 28.51 -33.83 35.36
C VAL A 7 27.24 -34.10 34.53
N ARG A 8 26.10 -34.23 35.21
CA ARG A 8 24.79 -34.33 34.56
C ARG A 8 24.35 -32.95 34.09
N VAL A 9 24.53 -32.65 32.81
CA VAL A 9 23.98 -31.43 32.17
C VAL A 9 22.46 -31.58 32.07
N SER A 10 21.72 -30.86 32.90
CA SER A 10 20.26 -30.74 32.75
C SER A 10 19.94 -29.82 31.58
N ASN A 11 19.53 -30.41 30.44
CA ASN A 11 18.88 -29.68 29.36
C ASN A 11 17.50 -29.22 29.83
N LYS A 12 17.41 -28.00 30.38
CA LYS A 12 16.14 -27.31 30.55
C LYS A 12 15.72 -26.76 29.19
N ILE A 13 14.91 -27.54 28.46
CA ILE A 13 14.13 -26.99 27.36
C ILE A 13 13.11 -26.04 28.01
N SER A 14 13.40 -24.75 27.97
CA SER A 14 12.45 -23.72 28.35
C SER A 14 11.32 -23.74 27.33
N ASN A 15 10.24 -24.45 27.64
CA ASN A 15 8.96 -24.28 26.95
C ASN A 15 8.36 -22.93 27.39
N SER A 16 9.04 -21.84 27.03
CA SER A 16 8.40 -20.54 27.02
C SER A 16 7.44 -20.54 25.84
N PRO A 17 6.18 -20.07 26.00
CA PRO A 17 5.34 -19.76 24.87
C PRO A 17 6.16 -18.89 23.92
N ILE A 18 6.21 -19.27 22.64
CA ILE A 18 6.69 -18.36 21.60
C ILE A 18 5.73 -17.17 21.68
N HIS A 19 6.10 -16.15 22.44
CA HIS A 19 5.56 -14.82 22.22
C HIS A 19 6.12 -14.45 20.85
N PRO A 20 5.31 -14.41 19.76
CA PRO A 20 5.78 -13.77 18.55
C PRO A 20 6.19 -12.37 18.99
N ASN A 21 7.49 -12.09 18.85
CA ASN A 21 8.06 -10.82 19.18
C ASN A 21 7.19 -9.77 18.47
N LYS A 22 6.58 -8.84 19.22
CA LYS A 22 5.58 -7.85 18.74
C LYS A 22 6.23 -6.76 17.88
N THR A 23 7.04 -7.18 16.92
CA THR A 23 7.76 -6.33 15.98
C THR A 23 7.82 -7.01 14.61
N HIS A 24 6.79 -7.77 14.24
CA HIS A 24 6.54 -7.97 12.81
C HIS A 24 6.03 -6.63 12.27
N LEU A 25 6.98 -5.73 12.01
CA LEU A 25 6.75 -4.47 11.31
C LEU A 25 5.92 -4.81 10.09
N TYR A 26 4.69 -4.30 10.04
CA TYR A 26 3.87 -4.39 8.85
C TYR A 26 4.71 -3.94 7.64
N GLN A 27 4.87 -4.84 6.67
CA GLN A 27 5.64 -4.61 5.44
C GLN A 27 4.63 -4.15 4.37
N PRO A 28 4.72 -2.90 3.89
CA PRO A 28 3.83 -2.39 2.85
C PRO A 28 3.76 -3.30 1.60
N GLU A 29 4.88 -3.94 1.25
CA GLU A 29 4.98 -4.90 0.15
C GLU A 29 4.03 -6.09 0.32
N ALA A 30 3.87 -6.59 1.56
CA ALA A 30 2.97 -7.71 1.84
C ALA A 30 1.50 -7.31 1.61
N GLY A 31 1.12 -6.09 2.02
CA GLY A 31 -0.21 -5.53 1.75
C GLY A 31 -0.48 -5.39 0.25
N LEU A 32 0.47 -4.85 -0.51
CA LEU A 32 0.33 -4.70 -1.96
C LEU A 32 0.27 -6.04 -2.70
N CYS A 33 1.05 -7.03 -2.30
CA CYS A 33 0.99 -8.38 -2.86
C CYS A 33 -0.38 -9.03 -2.61
N GLN A 34 -0.92 -8.91 -1.39
CA GLN A 34 -2.22 -9.44 -1.04
C GLN A 34 -3.33 -8.77 -1.87
N TYR A 35 -3.30 -7.45 -1.99
CA TYR A 35 -4.20 -6.71 -2.87
C TYR A 35 -4.10 -7.19 -4.32
N ALA A 36 -2.89 -7.37 -4.84
CA ALA A 36 -2.68 -7.83 -6.21
C ALA A 36 -3.33 -9.20 -6.44
N ILE A 37 -3.20 -10.13 -5.48
CA ILE A 37 -3.86 -11.45 -5.53
C ILE A 37 -5.39 -11.29 -5.56
N GLU A 38 -5.95 -10.50 -4.65
CA GLU A 38 -7.41 -10.27 -4.53
C GLU A 38 -8.01 -9.69 -5.82
N HIS A 39 -7.26 -8.82 -6.50
CA HIS A 39 -7.67 -8.15 -7.73
C HIS A 39 -7.18 -8.83 -9.01
N LYS A 40 -6.67 -10.07 -8.93
CA LYS A 40 -6.17 -10.85 -10.08
C LYS A 40 -5.08 -10.13 -10.89
N MET A 41 -4.26 -9.34 -10.21
CA MET A 41 -3.04 -8.74 -10.74
C MET A 41 -1.84 -9.62 -10.45
N ASP A 42 -0.71 -9.34 -11.10
CA ASP A 42 0.55 -10.03 -10.85
C ASP A 42 1.19 -9.53 -9.54
N PRO A 43 1.26 -10.35 -8.46
CA PRO A 43 1.81 -9.94 -7.18
C PRO A 43 3.32 -9.74 -7.22
N GLU A 44 4.04 -10.36 -8.16
CA GLU A 44 5.49 -10.21 -8.26
C GLU A 44 5.86 -8.75 -8.60
N LYS A 45 5.02 -8.07 -9.38
CA LYS A 45 5.16 -6.63 -9.63
C LYS A 45 5.14 -5.81 -8.36
N PHE A 46 4.49 -6.26 -7.29
CA PHE A 46 4.34 -5.54 -6.02
C PHE A 46 5.23 -6.06 -4.89
N SER A 47 6.00 -7.12 -5.15
CA SER A 47 6.94 -7.73 -4.21
C SER A 47 8.04 -6.77 -3.73
N ILE A 48 8.30 -5.71 -4.50
CA ILE A 48 9.31 -4.69 -4.20
C ILE A 48 8.68 -3.31 -4.39
N ILE A 49 8.74 -2.49 -3.34
CA ILE A 49 8.59 -1.03 -3.45
C ILE A 49 9.99 -0.44 -3.57
N THR A 50 10.24 0.26 -4.67
CA THR A 50 11.56 0.85 -4.93
C THR A 50 11.82 2.06 -4.04
N GLU A 51 13.09 2.35 -3.77
CA GLU A 51 13.46 3.57 -3.02
C GLU A 51 13.00 4.85 -3.73
N ALA A 52 12.94 4.86 -5.06
CA ALA A 52 12.40 6.00 -5.81
C ALA A 52 10.91 6.23 -5.49
N GLU A 53 10.13 5.16 -5.35
CA GLU A 53 8.70 5.25 -4.99
C GLU A 53 8.49 5.67 -3.53
N LYS A 54 9.31 5.15 -2.61
CA LYS A 54 9.30 5.60 -1.21
C LYS A 54 9.65 7.08 -1.12
N ASN A 55 10.73 7.50 -1.78
CA ASN A 55 11.17 8.89 -1.80
C ASN A 55 10.12 9.81 -2.42
N ARG A 56 9.46 9.38 -3.50
CA ARG A 56 8.37 10.14 -4.12
C ARG A 56 7.28 10.48 -3.11
N TRP A 57 6.86 9.52 -2.28
CA TRP A 57 5.76 9.74 -1.34
C TRP A 57 6.21 10.26 0.02
N ALA A 58 7.51 10.19 0.32
CA ALA A 58 8.10 10.90 1.44
C ALA A 58 8.18 12.42 1.19
N VAL A 59 8.49 12.84 -0.06
CA VAL A 59 8.59 14.26 -0.43
C VAL A 59 7.31 14.82 -1.05
N GLY A 60 6.52 13.97 -1.70
CA GLY A 60 5.26 14.32 -2.34
C GLY A 60 4.08 14.21 -1.39
N CYS A 61 2.91 14.65 -1.85
CA CYS A 61 1.66 14.56 -1.10
C CYS A 61 0.67 13.71 -1.87
N PHE A 62 0.61 12.40 -1.56
CA PHE A 62 -0.30 11.47 -2.22
C PHE A 62 -1.76 11.95 -2.23
N PRO A 63 -2.34 12.42 -1.11
CA PRO A 63 -3.72 12.91 -1.10
C PRO A 63 -3.94 14.07 -2.08
N ALA A 64 -3.01 15.03 -2.14
CA ALA A 64 -3.14 16.18 -3.03
C ALA A 64 -3.05 15.80 -4.51
N ASP A 65 -2.18 14.83 -4.84
CA ASP A 65 -2.08 14.28 -6.20
C ASP A 65 -3.37 13.52 -6.57
N LEU A 66 -3.90 12.69 -5.67
CA LEU A 66 -5.14 11.94 -5.89
C LEU A 66 -6.35 12.88 -6.06
N GLU A 67 -6.48 13.90 -5.21
CA GLU A 67 -7.52 14.92 -5.34
C GLU A 67 -7.42 15.71 -6.65
N ARG A 68 -6.19 15.97 -7.13
CA ARG A 68 -5.98 16.64 -8.42
C ARG A 68 -6.53 15.77 -9.56
N ASP A 69 -6.23 14.48 -9.53
CA ASP A 69 -6.77 13.52 -10.50
C ASP A 69 -8.30 13.47 -10.44
N ILE A 70 -8.91 13.40 -9.26
CA ILE A 70 -10.38 13.48 -9.08
C ILE A 70 -10.94 14.75 -9.72
N ARG A 71 -10.36 15.92 -9.40
CA ARG A 71 -10.79 17.21 -9.94
C ARG A 71 -10.70 17.25 -11.47
N LEU A 72 -9.66 16.67 -12.04
CA LEU A 72 -9.45 16.62 -13.48
C LEU A 72 -10.45 15.68 -14.15
N TYR A 73 -10.64 14.46 -13.65
CA TYR A 73 -11.67 13.56 -14.18
C TYR A 73 -13.07 14.20 -14.13
N ARG A 74 -13.44 14.78 -12.99
CA ARG A 74 -14.72 15.50 -12.82
C ARG A 74 -14.84 16.66 -13.80
N GLY A 75 -13.77 17.42 -13.99
CA GLY A 75 -13.72 18.52 -14.95
C GLY A 75 -13.86 18.06 -16.41
N GLY A 76 -13.16 16.98 -16.77
CA GLY A 76 -13.22 16.37 -18.10
C GLY A 76 -14.61 15.85 -18.42
N ILE A 77 -15.24 15.12 -17.48
CA ILE A 77 -16.64 14.69 -17.61
C ILE A 77 -17.56 15.89 -17.83
N LYS A 78 -17.46 16.92 -16.98
CA LYS A 78 -18.31 18.13 -17.08
C LYS A 78 -18.17 18.86 -18.42
N ARG A 79 -16.97 18.87 -19.00
CA ARG A 79 -16.69 19.53 -20.29
C ARG A 79 -16.81 18.59 -21.50
N ASN A 80 -17.15 17.32 -21.28
CA ASN A 80 -17.07 16.26 -22.29
C ASN A 80 -15.70 16.26 -23.02
N GLU A 81 -14.63 16.41 -22.24
CA GLU A 81 -13.26 16.54 -22.71
C GLU A 81 -12.38 15.43 -22.13
N ASP A 82 -11.66 14.73 -23.00
CA ASP A 82 -10.66 13.75 -22.57
C ASP A 82 -9.41 14.45 -22.02
N THR A 83 -9.37 14.59 -20.69
CA THR A 83 -8.27 15.21 -19.95
C THR A 83 -6.95 14.45 -20.05
N ARG A 84 -6.94 13.19 -20.51
CA ARG A 84 -5.70 12.42 -20.71
C ARG A 84 -4.81 13.01 -21.80
N LYS A 85 -5.37 13.85 -22.67
CA LYS A 85 -4.64 14.55 -23.75
C LYS A 85 -3.58 15.52 -23.23
N TYR A 86 -3.76 16.07 -22.03
CA TYR A 86 -2.89 17.12 -21.49
C TYR A 86 -2.51 16.92 -20.02
N HIS A 87 -3.05 15.92 -19.34
CA HIS A 87 -2.66 15.58 -17.96
C HIS A 87 -2.22 14.13 -17.83
N LYS A 88 -1.11 13.94 -17.11
CA LYS A 88 -0.59 12.62 -16.75
C LYS A 88 -1.10 12.24 -15.36
N PHE A 89 -2.17 11.45 -15.34
CA PHE A 89 -2.75 10.86 -14.13
C PHE A 89 -1.79 9.90 -13.42
N LEU A 90 -2.07 9.64 -12.14
CA LEU A 90 -1.39 8.59 -11.39
C LEU A 90 -1.58 7.24 -12.09
N THR A 91 -0.48 6.52 -12.26
CA THR A 91 -0.55 5.12 -12.68
C THR A 91 -1.13 4.27 -11.56
N ASN A 92 -1.73 3.12 -11.89
CA ASN A 92 -2.23 2.18 -10.89
C ASN A 92 -1.17 1.84 -9.83
N ARG A 93 0.06 1.58 -10.26
CA ARG A 93 1.17 1.29 -9.34
C ARG A 93 1.48 2.47 -8.41
N ASN A 94 1.60 3.69 -8.93
CA ASN A 94 1.86 4.86 -8.10
C ASN A 94 0.73 5.11 -7.10
N ARG A 95 -0.52 4.92 -7.53
CA ARG A 95 -1.69 5.05 -6.66
C ARG A 95 -1.67 4.03 -5.53
N MET A 96 -1.51 2.76 -5.85
CA MET A 96 -1.48 1.68 -4.86
C MET A 96 -0.32 1.84 -3.87
N VAL A 97 0.89 2.09 -4.36
CA VAL A 97 2.07 2.28 -3.49
C VAL A 97 1.89 3.52 -2.60
N GLY A 98 1.37 4.61 -3.14
CA GLY A 98 1.13 5.84 -2.37
C GLY A 98 0.08 5.66 -1.27
N GLU A 99 -1.04 5.00 -1.61
CA GLU A 99 -2.08 4.64 -0.65
C GLU A 99 -1.52 3.77 0.47
N GLU A 100 -0.81 2.69 0.13
CA GLU A 100 -0.32 1.73 1.10
C GLU A 100 0.71 2.34 2.04
N LEU A 101 1.68 3.10 1.51
CA LEU A 101 2.68 3.78 2.34
C LEU A 101 2.03 4.79 3.29
N LEU A 102 1.04 5.54 2.81
CA LEU A 102 0.31 6.49 3.65
C LEU A 102 -0.53 5.77 4.72
N ARG A 103 -1.28 4.73 4.34
CA ARG A 103 -2.08 3.91 5.25
C ARG A 103 -1.21 3.31 6.35
N CYS A 104 -0.06 2.76 6.00
CA CYS A 104 0.94 2.27 6.94
C CYS A 104 1.40 3.34 7.93
N GLY A 105 1.72 4.53 7.43
CA GLY A 105 2.14 5.66 8.25
C GLY A 105 1.06 6.06 9.27
N LEU A 106 -0.18 6.21 8.81
CA LEU A 106 -1.33 6.55 9.65
C LEU A 106 -1.57 5.50 10.74
N LEU A 107 -1.59 4.22 10.38
CA LEU A 107 -1.81 3.12 11.33
C LEU A 107 -0.69 3.02 12.37
N LYS A 108 0.57 3.22 11.96
CA LYS A 108 1.72 3.30 12.89
C LYS A 108 1.58 4.46 13.87
N SER A 109 0.98 5.56 13.45
CA SER A 109 0.68 6.73 14.28
C SER A 109 -0.64 6.62 15.04
N GLY A 110 -1.37 5.50 14.95
CA GLY A 110 -2.67 5.32 15.61
C GLY A 110 -3.79 6.20 15.04
N LEU A 111 -3.63 6.70 13.82
CA LEU A 111 -4.61 7.54 13.14
C LEU A 111 -5.59 6.71 12.31
N SER A 112 -6.80 7.23 12.16
CA SER A 112 -7.82 6.62 11.30
C SER A 112 -7.48 6.76 9.82
N THR A 113 -7.84 5.73 9.05
CA THR A 113 -7.70 5.69 7.58
C THR A 113 -9.03 5.96 6.86
N ALA A 114 -10.13 6.19 7.58
CA ALA A 114 -11.47 6.30 6.99
C ALA A 114 -11.59 7.44 5.96
N TRP A 115 -10.87 8.54 6.17
CA TRP A 115 -10.85 9.65 5.21
C TRP A 115 -10.14 9.25 3.90
N LEU A 116 -9.10 8.43 3.99
CA LEU A 116 -8.36 7.90 2.84
C LEU A 116 -9.24 6.91 2.07
N ASP A 117 -9.97 6.05 2.79
CA ASP A 117 -10.93 5.10 2.20
C ASP A 117 -12.01 5.85 1.39
N ASN A 118 -12.56 6.93 1.95
CA ASN A 118 -13.54 7.77 1.25
C ASN A 118 -12.95 8.44 0.00
N LEU A 119 -11.72 8.96 0.09
CA LEU A 119 -11.05 9.59 -1.05
C LEU A 119 -10.74 8.60 -2.18
N MET A 120 -10.28 7.39 -1.82
CA MET A 120 -10.03 6.31 -2.77
C MET A 120 -11.32 5.86 -3.48
N LYS A 121 -12.42 5.78 -2.73
CA LYS A 121 -13.75 5.48 -3.28
C LYS A 121 -14.22 6.57 -4.24
N GLU A 122 -14.10 7.84 -3.88
CA GLU A 122 -14.45 8.96 -4.77
C GLU A 122 -13.63 8.92 -6.07
N TRP A 123 -12.32 8.63 -5.97
CA TRP A 123 -11.46 8.44 -7.13
C TRP A 123 -11.94 7.28 -8.01
N GLU A 124 -12.28 6.13 -7.42
CA GLU A 124 -12.70 4.94 -8.18
C GLU A 124 -14.00 5.21 -8.93
N GLU A 125 -14.99 5.80 -8.27
CA GLU A 125 -16.27 6.15 -8.87
C GLU A 125 -16.11 7.11 -10.04
N ILE A 126 -15.34 8.19 -9.87
CA ILE A 126 -15.15 9.18 -10.94
C ILE A 126 -14.28 8.62 -12.09
N HIS A 127 -13.28 7.79 -11.76
CA HIS A 127 -12.45 7.13 -12.75
C HIS A 127 -13.27 6.16 -13.60
N ILE A 128 -14.12 5.33 -13.00
CA ILE A 128 -15.01 4.41 -13.74
C ILE A 128 -15.93 5.19 -14.67
N GLN A 129 -16.58 6.25 -14.19
CA GLN A 129 -17.44 7.10 -15.02
C GLN A 129 -16.67 7.74 -16.17
N PHE A 130 -15.48 8.29 -15.89
CA PHE A 130 -14.62 8.89 -16.91
C PHE A 130 -14.24 7.85 -17.96
N ILE A 131 -13.81 6.65 -17.55
CA ILE A 131 -13.49 5.57 -18.48
C ILE A 131 -14.72 5.19 -19.30
N GLN A 132 -15.91 5.03 -18.73
CA GLN A 132 -17.12 4.67 -19.48
C GLN A 132 -17.49 5.71 -20.55
N ILE A 133 -17.31 7.00 -20.26
CA ILE A 133 -17.61 8.08 -21.21
C ILE A 133 -16.57 8.11 -22.33
N PHE A 134 -15.30 7.90 -22.00
CA PHE A 134 -14.18 8.01 -22.94
C PHE A 134 -13.60 6.64 -23.36
N SER A 135 -14.34 5.55 -23.12
CA SER A 135 -14.02 4.19 -23.57
C SER A 135 -14.51 4.02 -25.00
N GLN A 136 -13.93 4.82 -25.90
CA GLN A 136 -13.77 4.65 -27.36
C GLN A 136 -13.55 6.03 -28.00
N THR A 137 -12.27 6.42 -28.09
CA THR A 137 -11.65 6.92 -29.33
C THR A 137 -10.26 6.31 -29.43
#